data_AF-A0A7Z8CZR8-F1
#
_entry.id   AF-A0A7Z8CZR8-F1
#
_cell.length_a   1.000
_cell.length_b   1.000
_cell.length_c   1.000
_cell.angle_alpha   90.00
_cell.angle_beta   90.00
_cell.angle_gamma   90.00
#
_symmetry.space_group_name_H-M   'P 1'
#
loop_
_entity.id
_entity.type
_entity.pdbx_description
1 polymer ?
#
loop_
_entity_poly.entity_id
_entity_poly.type
_entity_poly.pdbx_seq_one_letter_code
_entity_poly.pdbx_strand_id
1 'polypeptide(L)'
;MISLIYQKKGATSKMKKQFSIIGILLAAVLFLCIPTKSDQALAADSSTRATSKLVHGVHTTYQKRDPFTNQLSDFAKEYEASTLNSSYRSTEPYPGLGLRNFKIIKTTYLSITESGNYNFKTSGNLGMSLMINDSPNYGTPIYLSAGQIVKIKFESWDIGQVINPTLGLYSHIEWISPSMRPTTSFAAIPIEKLYTTPDLQGITIEKPNKLVNGVHSIYQKRNVQSGQWEHFAAAYEAKTLDSSYRLVEPYPGLGLRNYKIIKTAYIPITESGTYNFSMTGNLGNSLMINDSPNYGLPLYLSAGQVMKVKYEVWDIGQINDPTFGLYSHIKWITPSMRPTTTPTFIPIEKLFTTPDLQGVEQ
;
A
#
# COMPACT_ATOMS: atom_id res chain seq x y z
N MET A 1 79.14 48.43 -25.58
CA MET A 1 80.08 48.51 -26.73
C MET A 1 81.13 47.45 -26.49
N ILE A 2 81.45 46.59 -27.48
CA ILE A 2 82.40 45.44 -27.36
C ILE A 2 81.90 44.32 -26.39
N SER A 3 82.23 43.03 -26.50
CA SER A 3 82.23 42.03 -27.61
C SER A 3 83.24 40.90 -27.29
N LEU A 4 82.81 39.63 -27.38
CA LEU A 4 83.56 38.34 -27.24
C LEU A 4 84.35 38.09 -25.91
N ILE A 5 84.15 36.99 -25.16
CA ILE A 5 84.36 35.54 -25.40
C ILE A 5 85.83 35.09 -25.32
N TYR A 6 86.17 34.22 -24.34
CA TYR A 6 86.92 32.98 -24.59
C TYR A 6 86.73 31.87 -23.51
N GLN A 7 87.09 30.62 -23.88
CA GLN A 7 86.97 29.34 -23.13
C GLN A 7 88.19 29.09 -22.18
N LYS A 8 88.46 27.96 -21.49
CA LYS A 8 88.18 26.48 -21.60
C LYS A 8 88.36 25.83 -20.17
N LYS A 9 88.46 24.51 -19.87
CA LYS A 9 88.64 23.26 -20.63
C LYS A 9 87.89 22.00 -20.11
N GLY A 10 87.63 21.82 -18.80
CA GLY A 10 86.98 20.62 -18.19
C GLY A 10 87.82 19.92 -17.09
N ALA A 11 87.62 18.64 -16.71
CA ALA A 11 86.63 17.64 -17.14
C ALA A 11 86.51 16.41 -16.20
N THR A 12 85.29 15.86 -16.01
CA THR A 12 84.94 14.44 -15.66
C THR A 12 85.52 13.80 -14.38
N SER A 13 84.87 12.86 -13.67
CA SER A 13 83.79 11.89 -13.96
C SER A 13 83.04 11.54 -12.63
N LYS A 14 82.10 10.59 -12.43
CA LYS A 14 81.56 9.48 -13.25
C LYS A 14 80.05 9.27 -12.98
N MET A 15 79.58 8.07 -12.58
CA MET A 15 78.14 7.74 -12.42
C MET A 15 77.85 6.66 -11.35
N LYS A 16 76.73 6.78 -10.62
CA LYS A 16 75.64 5.77 -10.56
C LYS A 16 74.34 6.36 -9.96
N LYS A 17 73.21 5.73 -10.33
CA LYS A 17 71.78 6.11 -10.12
C LYS A 17 71.38 6.07 -8.62
N GLN A 18 70.23 6.55 -8.11
CA GLN A 18 68.90 6.93 -8.66
C GLN A 18 68.40 8.18 -7.85
N PHE A 19 67.60 9.17 -8.31
CA PHE A 19 66.23 9.17 -8.85
C PHE A 19 65.20 8.40 -7.99
N SER A 20 64.06 8.93 -7.54
CA SER A 20 63.43 10.26 -7.70
C SER A 20 62.50 10.56 -6.52
N ILE A 21 62.45 11.81 -6.02
CA ILE A 21 61.55 12.25 -4.93
C ILE A 21 60.72 13.49 -5.33
N ILE A 22 61.22 14.32 -6.25
CA ILE A 22 60.64 15.64 -6.58
C ILE A 22 59.38 15.52 -7.47
N GLY A 23 59.12 14.36 -8.08
CA GLY A 23 57.95 14.15 -8.95
C GLY A 23 56.59 14.01 -8.25
N ILE A 24 56.54 13.94 -6.91
CA ILE A 24 55.31 13.62 -6.15
C ILE A 24 54.65 14.86 -5.54
N LEU A 25 55.40 15.90 -5.17
CA LEU A 25 54.86 17.03 -4.40
C LEU A 25 54.12 18.09 -5.23
N LEU A 26 54.34 18.16 -6.55
CA LEU A 26 53.78 19.23 -7.40
C LEU A 26 52.45 18.88 -8.08
N ALA A 27 51.96 17.64 -7.95
CA ALA A 27 50.65 17.22 -8.44
C ALA A 27 49.50 17.52 -7.45
N ALA A 28 49.83 17.77 -6.17
CA ALA A 28 48.86 17.79 -5.07
C ALA A 28 48.08 19.12 -4.89
N VAL A 29 48.44 20.19 -5.60
CA VAL A 29 47.92 21.55 -5.35
C VAL A 29 47.05 22.10 -6.50
N LEU A 30 47.08 21.47 -7.68
CA LEU A 30 46.35 21.94 -8.87
C LEU A 30 44.96 21.31 -9.09
N PHE A 31 44.45 20.51 -8.14
CA PHE A 31 43.09 19.96 -8.18
C PHE A 31 42.07 20.71 -7.29
N LEU A 32 42.47 21.80 -6.65
CA LEU A 32 41.62 22.62 -5.76
C LEU A 32 40.71 23.61 -6.51
N CYS A 33 39.99 23.16 -7.56
CA CYS A 33 38.90 23.94 -8.17
C CYS A 33 37.95 23.10 -9.05
N ILE A 34 37.36 22.03 -8.51
CA ILE A 34 36.26 21.28 -9.16
C ILE A 34 35.06 21.26 -8.19
N PRO A 35 33.83 21.60 -8.62
CA PRO A 35 32.66 21.53 -7.76
C PRO A 35 32.36 20.07 -7.38
N THR A 36 32.17 19.80 -6.09
CA THR A 36 31.93 18.46 -5.56
C THR A 36 30.49 17.98 -5.84
N LYS A 37 30.19 17.70 -7.12
CA LYS A 37 29.17 16.72 -7.48
C LYS A 37 29.75 15.32 -7.27
N SER A 38 29.62 14.80 -6.06
CA SER A 38 29.83 13.40 -5.75
C SER A 38 28.54 12.78 -5.22
N ASP A 39 27.48 12.84 -6.03
CA ASP A 39 26.36 11.91 -5.97
C ASP A 39 26.83 10.50 -6.38
N GLN A 40 27.81 9.97 -5.66
CA GLN A 40 28.10 8.54 -5.67
C GLN A 40 27.10 7.89 -4.72
N ALA A 41 25.88 7.73 -5.23
CA ALA A 41 24.96 6.72 -4.72
C ALA A 41 25.75 5.41 -4.60
N LEU A 42 25.80 4.85 -3.38
CA LEU A 42 26.53 3.63 -3.12
C LEU A 42 25.94 2.54 -4.03
N ALA A 43 26.74 2.01 -4.96
CA ALA A 43 26.28 1.02 -5.92
C ALA A 43 25.95 -0.29 -5.19
N ALA A 44 24.69 -0.41 -4.75
CA ALA A 44 24.20 -1.59 -4.06
C ALA A 44 24.31 -2.81 -4.99
N ASP A 45 24.84 -3.90 -4.45
CA ASP A 45 25.14 -5.13 -5.19
C ASP A 45 23.93 -5.60 -6.01
N SER A 46 24.10 -5.69 -7.33
CA SER A 46 22.99 -5.92 -8.28
C SER A 46 22.49 -7.36 -8.31
N SER A 47 22.81 -8.16 -7.29
CA SER A 47 22.54 -9.58 -7.16
C SER A 47 21.32 -9.93 -6.31
N THR A 48 20.80 -9.01 -5.48
CA THR A 48 19.57 -9.22 -4.69
C THR A 48 18.62 -8.02 -4.69
N ARG A 49 18.39 -7.39 -5.85
CA ARG A 49 17.26 -6.44 -6.01
C ARG A 49 15.94 -7.22 -5.96
N ALA A 50 15.34 -7.28 -4.77
CA ALA A 50 14.06 -7.94 -4.55
C ALA A 50 12.99 -7.38 -5.50
N THR A 51 12.08 -8.24 -5.99
CA THR A 51 10.95 -7.88 -6.85
C THR A 51 9.82 -7.22 -6.06
N SER A 52 10.18 -6.20 -5.27
CA SER A 52 9.30 -5.52 -4.33
C SER A 52 8.35 -4.59 -5.07
N LYS A 53 7.15 -5.10 -5.36
CA LYS A 53 6.04 -4.37 -5.98
C LYS A 53 5.68 -3.12 -5.15
N LEU A 54 5.75 -1.95 -5.79
CA LEU A 54 5.25 -0.71 -5.22
C LEU A 54 3.72 -0.77 -5.10
N VAL A 55 3.20 -0.55 -3.89
CA VAL A 55 1.76 -0.51 -3.57
C VAL A 55 1.51 0.71 -2.68
N HIS A 56 0.41 1.42 -2.92
CA HIS A 56 -0.04 2.49 -2.02
C HIS A 56 -0.58 1.89 -0.72
N GLY A 57 0.13 2.11 0.39
CA GLY A 57 -0.21 1.55 1.69
C GLY A 57 1.00 1.13 2.53
N VAL A 58 0.89 -0.01 3.22
CA VAL A 58 1.81 -0.44 4.28
C VAL A 58 2.26 -1.90 4.09
N HIS A 59 3.50 -2.20 4.49
CA HIS A 59 3.94 -3.55 4.79
C HIS A 59 3.72 -3.81 6.28
N THR A 60 2.82 -4.72 6.63
CA THR A 60 2.52 -5.08 8.01
C THR A 60 3.23 -6.38 8.39
N THR A 61 3.95 -6.36 9.51
CA THR A 61 4.39 -7.58 10.20
C THR A 61 3.58 -7.76 11.48
N TYR A 62 2.89 -8.89 11.58
CA TYR A 62 2.20 -9.34 12.78
C TYR A 62 3.13 -10.26 13.56
N GLN A 63 3.30 -10.00 14.85
CA GLN A 63 4.12 -10.79 15.77
C GLN A 63 3.26 -11.30 16.92
N LYS A 64 3.46 -12.56 17.32
CA LYS A 64 2.76 -13.18 18.44
C LYS A 64 3.73 -13.35 19.61
N ARG A 65 3.29 -13.02 20.83
CA ARG A 65 4.06 -13.20 22.05
C ARG A 65 3.67 -14.50 22.72
N ASP A 66 4.65 -15.35 22.97
CA ASP A 66 4.50 -16.51 23.85
C ASP A 66 4.31 -16.01 25.31
N PRO A 67 3.20 -16.33 25.98
CA PRO A 67 2.96 -15.91 27.37
C PRO A 67 3.89 -16.59 28.39
N PHE A 68 4.53 -17.72 28.04
CA PHE A 68 5.42 -18.46 28.93
C PHE A 68 6.87 -17.95 28.84
N THR A 69 7.43 -17.85 27.63
CA THR A 69 8.81 -17.34 27.44
C THR A 69 8.90 -15.81 27.33
N ASN A 70 7.78 -15.11 27.21
CA ASN A 70 7.67 -13.67 26.92
C ASN A 70 8.25 -13.23 25.56
N GLN A 71 8.74 -14.14 24.72
CA GLN A 71 9.34 -13.81 23.42
C GLN A 71 8.29 -13.46 22.37
N LEU A 72 8.59 -12.47 21.53
CA LEU A 72 7.84 -12.14 20.32
C LEU A 72 8.46 -12.87 19.12
N SER A 73 7.61 -13.52 18.32
CA SER A 73 8.00 -14.16 17.05
C SER A 73 7.11 -13.66 15.90
N ASP A 74 7.67 -13.61 14.69
CA ASP A 74 6.90 -13.26 13.48
C ASP A 74 5.82 -14.31 13.20
N PHE A 75 4.57 -13.87 13.06
CA PHE A 75 3.39 -14.71 12.84
C PHE A 75 2.88 -14.61 11.40
N ALA A 76 2.78 -13.39 10.85
CA ALA A 76 2.38 -13.14 9.47
C ALA A 76 3.02 -11.86 8.92
N LYS A 77 3.17 -11.76 7.59
CA LYS A 77 3.70 -10.57 6.89
C LYS A 77 2.91 -10.34 5.60
N GLU A 78 2.36 -9.13 5.44
CA GLU A 78 1.49 -8.79 4.32
C GLU A 78 1.78 -7.39 3.77
N TYR A 79 1.43 -7.19 2.50
CA TYR A 79 1.43 -5.88 1.84
C TYR A 79 -0.03 -5.42 1.70
N GLU A 80 -0.45 -4.52 2.56
CA GLU A 80 -1.82 -4.01 2.63
C GLU A 80 -1.94 -2.68 1.87
N ALA A 81 -2.97 -2.53 1.04
CA ALA A 81 -3.44 -1.19 0.64
C ALA A 81 -4.33 -0.59 1.75
N SER A 82 -3.75 -0.47 2.94
CA SER A 82 -4.38 0.15 4.12
C SER A 82 -3.57 1.37 4.55
N THR A 83 -4.16 2.19 5.43
CA THR A 83 -3.40 3.27 6.08
C THR A 83 -2.58 2.72 7.26
N LEU A 84 -1.72 3.56 7.82
CA LEU A 84 -1.06 3.29 9.10
C LEU A 84 -2.06 3.14 10.27
N ASN A 85 -3.32 3.59 10.12
CA ASN A 85 -4.34 3.43 11.14
C ASN A 85 -4.83 1.97 11.20
N SER A 86 -5.19 1.57 12.42
CA SER A 86 -5.75 0.26 12.72
C SER A 86 -6.87 0.40 13.76
N SER A 87 -8.03 -0.19 13.48
CA SER A 87 -9.16 -0.28 14.40
C SER A 87 -9.79 -1.65 14.27
N TYR A 88 -9.65 -2.44 15.32
CA TYR A 88 -10.22 -3.78 15.50
C TYR A 88 -11.26 -3.67 16.61
N ARG A 89 -12.39 -4.38 16.54
CA ARG A 89 -13.42 -4.33 17.60
C ARG A 89 -13.09 -5.41 18.64
N SER A 90 -14.07 -6.22 19.02
CA SER A 90 -13.86 -7.52 19.67
C SER A 90 -13.30 -8.58 18.70
N THR A 91 -12.59 -8.17 17.65
CA THR A 91 -12.01 -8.99 16.58
C THR A 91 -10.50 -9.00 16.70
N GLU A 92 -9.86 -10.14 16.43
CA GLU A 92 -8.40 -10.24 16.42
C GLU A 92 -7.79 -9.42 15.26
N PRO A 93 -6.56 -8.86 15.41
CA PRO A 93 -5.96 -8.03 14.36
C PRO A 93 -5.60 -8.79 13.08
N TYR A 94 -5.47 -10.11 13.18
CA TYR A 94 -5.17 -11.04 12.09
C TYR A 94 -5.68 -12.45 12.47
N PRO A 95 -6.20 -13.26 11.52
CA PRO A 95 -6.73 -14.59 11.83
C PRO A 95 -5.75 -15.50 12.60
N GLY A 96 -6.18 -16.02 13.75
CA GLY A 96 -5.38 -16.88 14.61
C GLY A 96 -4.29 -16.17 15.44
N LEU A 97 -4.13 -14.84 15.33
CA LEU A 97 -3.20 -14.08 16.16
C LEU A 97 -3.69 -13.98 17.61
N GLY A 98 -5.00 -13.84 17.81
CA GLY A 98 -5.66 -13.63 19.09
C GLY A 98 -5.86 -12.14 19.44
N LEU A 99 -6.74 -11.90 20.41
CA LEU A 99 -7.07 -10.56 20.95
C LEU A 99 -6.01 -10.00 21.93
N ARG A 100 -4.89 -10.72 22.13
CA ARG A 100 -3.93 -10.50 23.22
C ARG A 100 -2.52 -10.95 22.82
N ASN A 101 -1.52 -10.44 23.52
CA ASN A 101 -0.13 -10.89 23.39
C ASN A 101 0.36 -10.85 21.93
N PHE A 102 0.21 -9.69 21.31
CA PHE A 102 0.60 -9.44 19.93
C PHE A 102 1.32 -8.10 19.80
N LYS A 103 2.08 -7.97 18.71
CA LYS A 103 2.62 -6.71 18.21
C LYS A 103 2.38 -6.61 16.71
N ILE A 104 2.02 -5.42 16.24
CA ILE A 104 1.78 -5.08 14.83
C ILE A 104 2.83 -4.03 14.46
N ILE A 105 3.50 -4.21 13.32
CA ILE A 105 4.54 -3.32 12.82
C ILE A 105 4.15 -2.92 11.39
N LYS A 106 3.53 -1.75 11.23
CA LYS A 106 3.21 -1.18 9.91
C LYS A 106 4.37 -0.29 9.44
N THR A 107 4.99 -0.68 8.32
CA THR A 107 6.09 0.05 7.68
C THR A 107 5.65 0.61 6.34
N THR A 108 6.01 1.85 6.04
CA THR A 108 5.70 2.54 4.78
C THR A 108 6.73 3.62 4.50
N TYR A 109 6.72 4.16 3.30
CA TYR A 109 7.56 5.26 2.84
C TYR A 109 6.65 6.37 2.30
N LEU A 110 7.03 7.63 2.52
CA LEU A 110 6.30 8.79 2.02
C LEU A 110 7.21 9.60 1.10
N SER A 111 6.68 10.02 -0.04
CA SER A 111 7.28 11.10 -0.84
C SER A 111 6.85 12.44 -0.25
N ILE A 112 7.82 13.24 0.20
CA ILE A 112 7.57 14.56 0.78
C ILE A 112 7.40 15.57 -0.35
N THR A 113 6.19 16.11 -0.49
CA THR A 113 5.82 17.03 -1.59
C THR A 113 6.09 18.50 -1.28
N GLU A 114 6.43 18.83 -0.04
CA GLU A 114 6.54 20.21 0.47
C GLU A 114 7.59 20.28 1.59
N SER A 115 8.45 21.30 1.58
CA SER A 115 9.47 21.47 2.62
C SER A 115 8.88 22.16 3.86
N GLY A 116 9.17 21.64 5.06
CA GLY A 116 8.81 22.31 6.30
C GLY A 116 8.65 21.39 7.52
N ASN A 117 8.16 21.97 8.61
CA ASN A 117 7.93 21.27 9.87
C ASN A 117 6.62 20.47 9.83
N TYR A 118 6.73 19.17 9.60
CA TYR A 118 5.66 18.20 9.84
C TYR A 118 5.51 17.94 11.34
N ASN A 119 4.30 17.73 11.82
CA ASN A 119 4.05 17.25 13.19
C ASN A 119 3.27 15.94 13.12
N PHE A 120 3.62 14.95 13.95
CA PHE A 120 2.97 13.63 13.99
C PHE A 120 2.39 13.38 15.37
N LYS A 121 1.24 12.70 15.42
CA LYS A 121 0.53 12.37 16.67
C LYS A 121 -0.03 10.96 16.58
N THR A 122 0.24 10.15 17.59
CA THR A 122 -0.36 8.83 17.76
C THR A 122 -1.52 8.89 18.75
N SER A 123 -2.59 8.14 18.52
CA SER A 123 -3.70 7.98 19.48
C SER A 123 -4.27 6.57 19.41
N GLY A 124 -4.73 6.02 20.54
CA GLY A 124 -5.06 4.60 20.63
C GLY A 124 -5.20 4.15 22.07
N ASN A 125 -5.63 2.90 22.26
CA ASN A 125 -5.61 2.22 23.56
C ASN A 125 -4.58 1.08 23.63
N LEU A 126 -3.95 0.73 22.51
CA LEU A 126 -2.77 -0.15 22.47
C LEU A 126 -1.52 0.60 22.98
N GLY A 127 -0.49 -0.15 23.40
CA GLY A 127 0.86 0.41 23.47
C GLY A 127 1.32 0.78 22.07
N MET A 128 2.03 1.90 21.90
CA MET A 128 2.40 2.44 20.59
C MET A 128 3.82 3.00 20.55
N SER A 129 4.47 2.94 19.39
CA SER A 129 5.72 3.64 19.09
C SER A 129 5.74 4.11 17.63
N LEU A 130 6.28 5.30 17.40
CA LEU A 130 6.46 5.87 16.07
C LEU A 130 7.95 6.09 15.80
N MET A 131 8.42 5.61 14.65
CA MET A 131 9.76 5.87 14.13
C MET A 131 9.67 6.51 12.75
N ILE A 132 10.42 7.60 12.56
CA ILE A 132 10.57 8.36 11.32
C ILE A 132 12.03 8.25 10.91
N ASN A 133 12.32 7.73 9.71
CA ASN A 133 13.68 7.36 9.27
C ASN A 133 14.43 6.52 10.33
N ASP A 134 13.76 5.49 10.82
CA ASP A 134 14.18 4.57 11.90
C ASP A 134 14.54 5.24 13.25
N SER A 135 14.38 6.56 13.37
CA SER A 135 14.58 7.33 14.61
C SER A 135 13.25 7.52 15.36
N PRO A 136 13.16 7.29 16.67
CA PRO A 136 11.93 7.50 17.44
C PRO A 136 11.41 8.94 17.36
N ASN A 137 10.11 9.11 17.13
CA ASN A 137 9.43 10.40 17.21
C ASN A 137 8.45 10.40 18.39
N TYR A 138 8.60 11.39 19.28
CA TYR A 138 7.83 11.53 20.51
C TYR A 138 6.81 12.68 20.44
N GLY A 139 6.22 12.92 19.26
CA GLY A 139 5.32 14.07 19.02
C GLY A 139 6.04 15.40 18.85
N THR A 140 7.35 15.38 18.63
CA THR A 140 8.14 16.56 18.26
C THR A 140 8.01 16.84 16.76
N PRO A 141 7.80 18.10 16.34
CA PRO A 141 7.83 18.46 14.93
C PRO A 141 9.19 18.13 14.29
N ILE A 142 9.15 17.61 13.07
CA ILE A 142 10.34 17.25 12.27
C ILE A 142 10.35 18.05 10.98
N TYR A 143 11.49 18.67 10.67
CA TYR A 143 11.69 19.32 9.37
C TYR A 143 11.99 18.26 8.32
N LEU A 144 11.21 18.26 7.23
CA LEU A 144 11.39 17.39 6.08
C LEU A 144 11.45 18.24 4.80
N SER A 145 12.20 17.79 3.80
CA SER A 145 12.43 18.52 2.55
C SER A 145 11.60 17.98 1.39
N ALA A 146 11.10 18.84 0.51
CA ALA A 146 10.47 18.41 -0.74
C ALA A 146 11.43 17.53 -1.57
N GLY A 147 10.91 16.42 -2.12
CA GLY A 147 11.69 15.40 -2.82
C GLY A 147 12.36 14.35 -1.90
N GLN A 148 12.29 14.52 -0.57
CA GLN A 148 12.78 13.52 0.37
C GLN A 148 11.85 12.30 0.42
N ILE A 149 12.43 11.10 0.47
CA ILE A 149 11.72 9.87 0.82
C ILE A 149 11.85 9.67 2.34
N VAL A 150 10.74 9.44 3.03
CA VAL A 150 10.70 9.31 4.49
C VAL A 150 10.08 7.98 4.88
N LYS A 151 10.85 7.14 5.58
CA LYS A 151 10.37 5.87 6.13
C LYS A 151 9.56 6.13 7.40
N ILE A 152 8.33 5.64 7.48
CA ILE A 152 7.56 5.58 8.71
C ILE A 152 7.40 4.12 9.12
N LYS A 153 7.74 3.84 10.38
CA LYS A 153 7.45 2.57 11.05
C LYS A 153 6.60 2.88 12.28
N PHE A 154 5.34 2.46 12.24
CA PHE A 154 4.38 2.59 13.34
C PHE A 154 4.17 1.21 13.95
N GLU A 155 4.44 1.10 15.24
CA GLU A 155 4.34 -0.14 15.99
C GLU A 155 3.22 -0.02 17.03
N SER A 156 2.33 -1.01 17.14
CA SER A 156 1.34 -1.08 18.20
C SER A 156 1.21 -2.48 18.80
N TRP A 157 0.87 -2.60 20.09
CA TRP A 157 0.90 -3.89 20.80
C TRP A 157 -0.09 -3.99 21.96
N ASP A 158 -0.52 -5.23 22.21
CA ASP A 158 -1.15 -5.67 23.45
C ASP A 158 -0.24 -6.73 24.09
N ILE A 159 0.24 -6.45 25.30
CA ILE A 159 1.09 -7.36 26.10
C ILE A 159 0.36 -7.94 27.31
N GLY A 160 -0.95 -8.15 27.19
CA GLY A 160 -1.78 -8.81 28.18
C GLY A 160 -2.21 -7.94 29.37
N GLN A 161 -2.00 -6.62 29.32
CA GLN A 161 -2.30 -5.73 30.44
C GLN A 161 -3.50 -4.81 30.18
N VAL A 162 -4.46 -4.85 31.12
CA VAL A 162 -5.52 -3.87 31.42
C VAL A 162 -6.59 -3.58 30.35
N ILE A 163 -6.27 -3.48 29.06
CA ILE A 163 -7.22 -3.06 28.01
C ILE A 163 -8.41 -4.02 27.96
N ASN A 164 -9.65 -3.58 28.19
CA ASN A 164 -10.81 -4.47 28.01
C ASN A 164 -11.10 -4.68 26.51
N PRO A 165 -10.98 -5.91 25.96
CA PRO A 165 -11.09 -6.13 24.51
C PRO A 165 -12.50 -5.90 23.95
N THR A 166 -13.54 -5.81 24.79
CA THR A 166 -14.89 -5.43 24.33
C THR A 166 -15.00 -3.93 23.97
N LEU A 167 -14.03 -3.10 24.35
CA LEU A 167 -13.97 -1.68 23.97
C LEU A 167 -13.42 -1.44 22.56
N GLY A 168 -12.89 -2.48 21.91
CA GLY A 168 -12.16 -2.38 20.63
C GLY A 168 -10.70 -1.98 20.80
N LEU A 169 -9.82 -2.60 20.02
CA LEU A 169 -8.37 -2.36 20.02
C LEU A 169 -8.02 -1.43 18.86
N TYR A 170 -7.46 -0.24 19.13
CA TYR A 170 -7.13 0.71 18.07
C TYR A 170 -5.82 1.47 18.30
N SER A 171 -5.19 1.81 17.19
CA SER A 171 -3.96 2.61 17.10
C SER A 171 -3.97 3.41 15.80
N HIS A 172 -3.97 4.72 15.91
CA HIS A 172 -4.02 5.69 14.81
C HIS A 172 -2.77 6.58 14.84
N ILE A 173 -2.37 7.06 13.66
CA ILE A 173 -1.41 8.13 13.46
C ILE A 173 -2.04 9.22 12.58
N GLU A 174 -1.86 10.46 13.02
CA GLU A 174 -2.32 11.67 12.36
C GLU A 174 -1.14 12.62 12.19
N TRP A 175 -1.23 13.56 11.24
CA TRP A 175 -0.20 14.57 11.00
C TRP A 175 -0.75 15.98 10.80
N ILE A 176 0.14 16.97 10.88
CA ILE A 176 -0.03 18.32 10.34
C ILE A 176 1.13 18.53 9.37
N SER A 177 0.84 18.71 8.08
CA SER A 177 1.85 19.02 7.06
C SER A 177 2.04 20.54 6.91
N PRO A 178 3.10 21.02 6.24
CA PRO A 178 3.35 22.46 6.04
C PRO A 178 2.16 23.23 5.46
N SER A 179 1.53 22.75 4.39
CA SER A 179 0.34 23.36 3.75
C SER A 179 -0.92 23.39 4.60
N MET A 180 -1.00 22.61 5.68
CA MET A 180 -2.13 22.66 6.61
C MET A 180 -2.02 23.85 7.59
N ARG A 181 -0.85 24.47 7.73
CA ARG A 181 -0.62 25.59 8.65
C ARG A 181 -1.39 26.84 8.18
N PRO A 182 -2.03 27.61 9.08
CA PRO A 182 -1.79 27.67 10.53
C PRO A 182 -2.62 26.69 11.40
N THR A 183 -3.24 25.64 10.85
CA THR A 183 -4.06 24.73 11.66
C THR A 183 -3.30 24.06 12.82
N THR A 184 -4.02 23.81 13.90
CA THR A 184 -3.63 22.93 15.01
C THR A 184 -4.37 21.58 14.97
N SER A 185 -5.34 21.41 14.07
CA SER A 185 -6.05 20.15 13.86
C SER A 185 -5.20 19.17 13.09
N PHE A 186 -4.91 18.02 13.70
CA PHE A 186 -4.29 16.89 13.02
C PHE A 186 -5.27 16.23 12.05
N ALA A 187 -4.76 15.65 10.97
CA ALA A 187 -5.51 14.90 9.96
C ALA A 187 -4.89 13.52 9.71
N ALA A 188 -5.68 12.56 9.23
CA ALA A 188 -5.15 11.27 8.81
C ALA A 188 -4.13 11.43 7.67
N ILE A 189 -3.09 10.58 7.66
CA ILE A 189 -2.12 10.54 6.57
C ILE A 189 -2.79 9.87 5.34
N PRO A 190 -2.91 10.55 4.19
CA PRO A 190 -3.63 10.00 3.03
C PRO A 190 -2.90 8.79 2.41
N ILE A 191 -3.65 7.78 1.97
CA ILE A 191 -3.10 6.50 1.49
C ILE A 191 -2.29 6.67 0.20
N GLU A 192 -2.67 7.61 -0.65
CA GLU A 192 -1.96 7.98 -1.88
C GLU A 192 -0.57 8.60 -1.62
N LYS A 193 -0.25 8.98 -0.37
CA LYS A 193 1.10 9.41 0.04
C LYS A 193 1.92 8.28 0.67
N LEU A 194 1.32 7.12 0.93
CA LEU A 194 1.97 5.94 1.50
C LEU A 194 2.46 5.01 0.40
N TYR A 195 3.61 4.37 0.62
CA TYR A 195 4.25 3.44 -0.32
C TYR A 195 4.89 2.26 0.41
N THR A 196 4.80 1.04 -0.14
CA THR A 196 5.34 -0.18 0.49
C THR A 196 6.86 -0.35 0.38
N THR A 197 7.56 0.41 -0.46
CA THR A 197 9.00 0.23 -0.76
C THR A 197 9.78 1.55 -0.73
N PRO A 198 11.10 1.53 -0.47
CA PRO A 198 11.92 2.75 -0.39
C PRO A 198 12.31 3.36 -1.75
N ASP A 199 12.14 2.59 -2.84
CA ASP A 199 12.68 2.91 -4.15
C ASP A 199 11.67 3.74 -4.97
N LEU A 200 11.65 5.06 -4.72
CA LEU A 200 10.72 6.02 -5.34
C LEU A 200 11.38 6.95 -6.39
N GLN A 201 12.60 6.63 -6.86
CA GLN A 201 13.33 7.46 -7.83
C GLN A 201 13.79 6.67 -9.05
N GLY A 202 13.69 7.27 -10.24
CA GLY A 202 14.32 6.76 -11.47
C GLY A 202 13.70 5.51 -12.09
N ILE A 203 12.77 4.82 -11.40
CA ILE A 203 11.94 3.79 -12.02
C ILE A 203 10.84 4.47 -12.85
N THR A 204 10.57 3.94 -14.06
CA THR A 204 9.26 4.11 -14.69
C THR A 204 8.18 3.73 -13.67
N ILE A 205 7.06 4.46 -13.61
CA ILE A 205 5.92 3.97 -12.82
C ILE A 205 5.36 2.74 -13.55
N GLU A 206 5.89 1.56 -13.25
CA GLU A 206 5.18 0.30 -13.41
C GLU A 206 4.00 0.33 -12.45
N LYS A 207 2.97 1.02 -12.92
CA LYS A 207 1.58 0.91 -12.49
C LYS A 207 1.33 -0.53 -12.09
N PRO A 208 0.92 -0.78 -10.84
CA PRO A 208 1.36 -1.92 -10.05
C PRO A 208 1.30 -3.20 -10.87
N ASN A 209 2.39 -3.97 -10.93
CA ASN A 209 2.51 -5.20 -11.73
C ASN A 209 1.71 -6.40 -11.13
N LYS A 210 0.49 -6.09 -10.70
CA LYS A 210 -0.78 -6.51 -11.29
C LYS A 210 -1.80 -5.47 -10.84
N LEU A 211 -2.34 -4.70 -11.79
CA LEU A 211 -3.78 -4.50 -11.87
C LEU A 211 -4.37 -5.90 -11.86
N VAL A 212 -4.83 -6.36 -10.69
CA VAL A 212 -5.39 -7.70 -10.61
C VAL A 212 -6.72 -7.64 -11.33
N ASN A 213 -6.82 -8.35 -12.44
CA ASN A 213 -8.10 -8.51 -13.12
C ASN A 213 -9.06 -9.23 -12.17
N GLY A 214 -10.07 -8.51 -11.70
CA GLY A 214 -10.92 -8.90 -10.59
C GLY A 214 -11.25 -7.78 -9.59
N VAL A 215 -11.28 -8.12 -8.30
CA VAL A 215 -12.05 -7.38 -7.28
C VAL A 215 -11.26 -7.10 -6.00
N HIS A 216 -11.58 -5.99 -5.33
CA HIS A 216 -11.29 -5.79 -3.91
C HIS A 216 -12.49 -6.30 -3.11
N SER A 217 -12.31 -7.41 -2.39
CA SER A 217 -13.34 -8.06 -1.57
C SER A 217 -13.17 -7.68 -0.11
N ILE A 218 -14.21 -7.08 0.49
CA ILE A 218 -14.32 -6.90 1.94
C ILE A 218 -15.31 -7.94 2.49
N TYR A 219 -14.86 -8.72 3.46
CA TYR A 219 -15.68 -9.71 4.17
C TYR A 219 -16.15 -9.15 5.50
N GLN A 220 -17.40 -9.42 5.83
CA GLN A 220 -18.02 -9.04 7.10
C GLN A 220 -18.76 -10.24 7.69
N LYS A 221 -18.71 -10.40 9.01
CA LYS A 221 -19.42 -11.43 9.75
C LYS A 221 -20.61 -10.80 10.48
N ARG A 222 -21.75 -11.48 10.51
CA ARG A 222 -22.94 -10.98 11.19
C ARG A 222 -22.89 -11.35 12.66
N ASN A 223 -23.00 -10.34 13.51
CA ASN A 223 -23.32 -10.54 14.91
C ASN A 223 -24.79 -10.92 15.02
N VAL A 224 -25.08 -12.18 15.32
CA VAL A 224 -26.46 -12.72 15.31
C VAL A 224 -27.34 -12.15 16.42
N GLN A 225 -26.74 -11.58 17.48
CA GLN A 225 -27.47 -10.98 18.61
C GLN A 225 -27.83 -9.51 18.35
N SER A 226 -26.87 -8.70 17.87
CA SER A 226 -27.10 -7.28 17.58
C SER A 226 -27.58 -6.99 16.15
N GLY A 227 -27.58 -8.02 15.30
CA GLY A 227 -27.90 -7.96 13.88
C GLY A 227 -26.83 -7.27 13.00
N GLN A 228 -25.78 -6.70 13.61
CA GLN A 228 -24.78 -5.85 12.96
C GLN A 228 -23.82 -6.62 12.07
N TRP A 229 -23.20 -5.91 11.13
CA TRP A 229 -22.12 -6.42 10.28
C TRP A 229 -20.77 -5.94 10.82
N GLU A 230 -19.93 -6.87 11.27
CA GLU A 230 -18.59 -6.61 11.78
C GLU A 230 -17.55 -6.94 10.70
N HIS A 231 -16.52 -6.11 10.53
CA HIS A 231 -15.46 -6.37 9.56
C HIS A 231 -14.66 -7.61 9.94
N PHE A 232 -14.40 -8.49 8.96
CA PHE A 232 -13.69 -9.76 9.17
C PHE A 232 -12.34 -9.80 8.44
N ALA A 233 -12.32 -9.43 7.15
CA ALA A 233 -11.11 -9.41 6.33
C ALA A 233 -11.28 -8.50 5.10
N ALA A 234 -10.17 -8.14 4.46
CA ALA A 234 -10.15 -7.53 3.13
C ALA A 234 -9.09 -8.22 2.26
N ALA A 235 -9.35 -8.40 0.96
CA ALA A 235 -8.42 -9.05 0.04
C ALA A 235 -8.55 -8.50 -1.39
N TYR A 236 -7.44 -8.54 -2.14
CA TYR A 236 -7.44 -8.31 -3.58
C TYR A 236 -7.44 -9.66 -4.31
N GLU A 237 -8.50 -9.93 -5.06
CA GLU A 237 -8.77 -11.24 -5.63
C GLU A 237 -8.77 -11.25 -7.16
N ALA A 238 -8.08 -12.22 -7.76
CA ALA A 238 -8.22 -12.58 -9.17
C ALA A 238 -9.52 -13.38 -9.40
N LYS A 239 -10.67 -12.75 -9.09
CA LYS A 239 -12.02 -13.32 -9.20
C LYS A 239 -12.96 -12.28 -9.81
N THR A 240 -14.03 -12.72 -10.47
CA THR A 240 -15.10 -11.82 -10.92
C THR A 240 -15.90 -11.26 -9.74
N LEU A 241 -16.82 -10.33 -10.04
CA LEU A 241 -17.82 -9.84 -9.10
C LEU A 241 -18.78 -10.96 -8.64
N ASP A 242 -18.91 -12.05 -9.38
CA ASP A 242 -19.75 -13.20 -9.02
C ASP A 242 -19.33 -13.86 -7.70
N SER A 243 -20.29 -14.47 -7.04
CA SER A 243 -20.12 -15.22 -5.80
C SER A 243 -20.86 -16.55 -5.90
N SER A 244 -20.17 -17.67 -5.65
CA SER A 244 -20.76 -19.01 -5.67
C SER A 244 -20.06 -19.87 -4.62
N TYR A 245 -20.71 -20.00 -3.47
CA TYR A 245 -20.17 -20.56 -2.23
C TYR A 245 -21.20 -21.56 -1.68
N ARG A 246 -21.10 -22.82 -2.13
CA ARG A 246 -22.02 -23.91 -1.74
C ARG A 246 -21.72 -24.43 -0.34
N LEU A 247 -20.80 -25.39 -0.24
CA LEU A 247 -20.36 -26.04 1.00
C LEU A 247 -18.96 -25.56 1.44
N VAL A 248 -18.54 -24.39 0.95
CA VAL A 248 -17.22 -23.80 1.15
C VAL A 248 -17.42 -22.37 1.63
N GLU A 249 -16.71 -21.97 2.67
CA GLU A 249 -16.79 -20.61 3.19
C GLU A 249 -16.16 -19.60 2.20
N PRO A 250 -16.70 -18.37 2.07
CA PRO A 250 -16.18 -17.40 1.10
C PRO A 250 -14.74 -16.94 1.34
N TYR A 251 -14.27 -17.07 2.58
CA TYR A 251 -12.94 -16.75 3.07
C TYR A 251 -12.64 -17.63 4.30
N PRO A 252 -11.39 -18.11 4.51
CA PRO A 252 -11.05 -18.97 5.65
C PRO A 252 -11.46 -18.41 7.02
N GLY A 253 -12.14 -19.23 7.83
CA GLY A 253 -12.63 -18.87 9.18
C GLY A 253 -13.87 -17.97 9.22
N LEU A 254 -14.37 -17.49 8.07
CA LEU A 254 -15.57 -16.66 8.00
C LEU A 254 -16.82 -17.46 8.41
N GLY A 255 -16.89 -18.73 8.03
CA GLY A 255 -18.02 -19.63 8.24
C GLY A 255 -18.99 -19.70 7.05
N LEU A 256 -19.83 -20.74 7.04
CA LEU A 256 -20.77 -21.05 5.95
C LEU A 256 -22.07 -20.23 5.96
N ARG A 257 -22.31 -19.41 6.99
CA ARG A 257 -23.53 -18.62 7.23
C ARG A 257 -23.19 -17.29 7.89
N ASN A 258 -24.16 -16.38 7.94
CA ASN A 258 -24.06 -15.13 8.69
C ASN A 258 -22.85 -14.27 8.25
N TYR A 259 -22.74 -14.03 6.94
CA TYR A 259 -21.66 -13.25 6.33
C TYR A 259 -22.19 -12.30 5.24
N LYS A 260 -21.46 -11.22 5.00
CA LYS A 260 -21.58 -10.35 3.83
C LYS A 260 -20.23 -10.27 3.11
N ILE A 261 -20.28 -10.25 1.78
CA ILE A 261 -19.14 -9.97 0.91
C ILE A 261 -19.47 -8.69 0.15
N ILE A 262 -18.52 -7.74 0.12
CA ILE A 262 -18.61 -6.48 -0.61
C ILE A 262 -17.48 -6.49 -1.63
N LYS A 263 -17.80 -6.75 -2.90
CA LYS A 263 -16.84 -6.77 -3.99
C LYS A 263 -16.84 -5.44 -4.72
N THR A 264 -15.70 -4.76 -4.74
CA THR A 264 -15.49 -3.50 -5.47
C THR A 264 -14.58 -3.74 -6.67
N ALA A 265 -14.98 -3.26 -7.84
CA ALA A 265 -14.15 -3.23 -9.04
C ALA A 265 -14.32 -1.89 -9.77
N TYR A 266 -13.38 -1.60 -10.66
CA TYR A 266 -13.38 -0.45 -11.57
C TYR A 266 -13.34 -0.98 -13.00
N ILE A 267 -14.10 -0.34 -13.90
CA ILE A 267 -14.28 -0.79 -15.28
C ILE A 267 -14.08 0.43 -16.21
N PRO A 268 -13.02 0.47 -17.03
CA PRO A 268 -12.87 1.50 -18.05
C PRO A 268 -13.94 1.30 -19.13
N ILE A 269 -14.64 2.38 -19.45
CA ILE A 269 -15.72 2.37 -20.45
C ILE A 269 -15.11 2.65 -21.82
N THR A 270 -15.15 1.66 -22.71
CA THR A 270 -14.58 1.75 -24.05
C THR A 270 -15.57 2.27 -25.10
N GLU A 271 -16.87 2.25 -24.80
CA GLU A 271 -17.94 2.65 -25.72
C GLU A 271 -18.99 3.52 -25.02
N SER A 272 -19.44 4.58 -25.69
CA SER A 272 -20.49 5.47 -25.17
C SER A 272 -21.88 4.89 -25.44
N GLY A 273 -22.75 4.84 -24.43
CA GLY A 273 -24.14 4.46 -24.61
C GLY A 273 -24.81 3.91 -23.34
N THR A 274 -25.98 3.32 -23.53
CA THR A 274 -26.81 2.78 -22.43
C THR A 274 -26.40 1.35 -22.08
N TYR A 275 -25.83 1.18 -20.89
CA TYR A 275 -25.55 -0.10 -20.26
C TYR A 275 -26.75 -0.54 -19.40
N ASN A 276 -27.11 -1.82 -19.44
CA ASN A 276 -28.09 -2.41 -18.52
C ASN A 276 -27.37 -3.40 -17.60
N PHE A 277 -27.70 -3.40 -16.31
CA PHE A 277 -27.19 -4.40 -15.35
C PHE A 277 -28.30 -5.36 -14.91
N SER A 278 -27.93 -6.60 -14.63
CA SER A 278 -28.85 -7.65 -14.15
C SER A 278 -28.18 -8.43 -13.02
N MET A 279 -28.90 -8.58 -11.91
CA MET A 279 -28.47 -9.37 -10.75
C MET A 279 -29.31 -10.65 -10.67
N THR A 280 -28.68 -11.79 -10.41
CA THR A 280 -29.41 -13.06 -10.15
C THR A 280 -28.76 -13.83 -9.01
N GLY A 281 -29.52 -14.15 -7.97
CA GLY A 281 -29.02 -14.88 -6.81
C GLY A 281 -30.13 -15.39 -5.90
N ASN A 282 -29.79 -16.31 -4.98
CA ASN A 282 -30.71 -16.93 -4.04
C ASN A 282 -30.77 -16.26 -2.64
N LEU A 283 -29.98 -15.20 -2.44
CA LEU A 283 -29.83 -14.51 -1.16
C LEU A 283 -29.77 -12.98 -1.38
N GLY A 284 -29.79 -12.23 -0.28
CA GLY A 284 -29.78 -10.78 -0.29
C GLY A 284 -28.55 -10.23 -1.03
N ASN A 285 -28.80 -9.30 -1.95
CA ASN A 285 -27.78 -8.67 -2.78
C ASN A 285 -28.13 -7.22 -3.09
N SER A 286 -27.12 -6.41 -3.42
CA SER A 286 -27.26 -5.00 -3.79
C SER A 286 -26.13 -4.58 -4.73
N LEU A 287 -26.44 -3.73 -5.70
CA LEU A 287 -25.50 -3.16 -6.65
C LEU A 287 -25.46 -1.64 -6.50
N MET A 288 -24.24 -1.09 -6.43
CA MET A 288 -23.99 0.34 -6.58
C MET A 288 -23.07 0.57 -7.78
N ILE A 289 -23.43 1.52 -8.63
CA ILE A 289 -22.61 2.01 -9.74
C ILE A 289 -22.26 3.47 -9.42
N ASN A 290 -20.96 3.82 -9.46
CA ASN A 290 -20.45 5.12 -9.04
C ASN A 290 -20.99 5.54 -7.65
N ASP A 291 -20.93 4.59 -6.71
CA ASP A 291 -21.48 4.65 -5.34
C ASP A 291 -23.00 4.95 -5.21
N SER A 292 -23.73 5.04 -6.32
CA SER A 292 -25.20 5.19 -6.34
C SER A 292 -25.89 3.83 -6.54
N PRO A 293 -26.97 3.49 -5.81
CA PRO A 293 -27.69 2.22 -6.00
C PRO A 293 -28.22 2.06 -7.43
N ASN A 294 -28.03 0.88 -8.03
CA ASN A 294 -28.60 0.52 -9.33
C ASN A 294 -29.50 -0.72 -9.19
N TYR A 295 -30.82 -0.51 -9.35
CA TYR A 295 -31.84 -1.55 -9.25
C TYR A 295 -32.15 -2.23 -10.59
N GLY A 296 -31.11 -2.47 -11.41
CA GLY A 296 -31.24 -2.97 -12.78
C GLY A 296 -31.67 -1.90 -13.80
N LEU A 297 -31.65 -0.62 -13.42
CA LEU A 297 -32.04 0.49 -14.29
C LEU A 297 -30.96 0.74 -15.37
N PRO A 298 -31.37 1.01 -16.62
CA PRO A 298 -30.44 1.42 -17.69
C PRO A 298 -29.66 2.68 -17.30
N LEU A 299 -28.35 2.67 -17.52
CA LEU A 299 -27.43 3.74 -17.18
C LEU A 299 -26.66 4.17 -18.44
N TYR A 300 -26.69 5.47 -18.77
CA TYR A 300 -25.84 6.00 -19.82
C TYR A 300 -24.41 6.18 -19.28
N LEU A 301 -23.42 5.67 -20.02
CA LEU A 301 -22.01 5.83 -19.73
C LEU A 301 -21.29 6.34 -20.99
N SER A 302 -20.42 7.35 -20.84
CA SER A 302 -19.51 7.83 -21.89
C SER A 302 -18.22 7.01 -21.91
N ALA A 303 -17.66 6.80 -23.11
CA ALA A 303 -16.31 6.27 -23.29
C ALA A 303 -15.24 7.14 -22.62
N GLY A 304 -14.12 6.53 -22.21
CA GLY A 304 -12.99 7.18 -21.55
C GLY A 304 -13.15 7.39 -20.04
N GLN A 305 -14.35 7.22 -19.47
CA GLN A 305 -14.53 7.25 -18.01
C GLN A 305 -14.17 5.91 -17.36
N VAL A 306 -13.95 5.93 -16.05
CA VAL A 306 -13.84 4.72 -15.22
C VAL A 306 -15.10 4.58 -14.37
N MET A 307 -15.88 3.53 -14.61
CA MET A 307 -17.05 3.19 -13.79
C MET A 307 -16.62 2.40 -12.55
N LYS A 308 -17.05 2.82 -11.37
CA LYS A 308 -16.89 2.07 -10.11
C LYS A 308 -18.10 1.16 -9.90
N VAL A 309 -17.87 -0.12 -9.71
CA VAL A 309 -18.90 -1.13 -9.40
C VAL A 309 -18.67 -1.65 -7.99
N LYS A 310 -19.71 -1.63 -7.16
CA LYS A 310 -19.70 -2.25 -5.82
C LYS A 310 -20.90 -3.19 -5.72
N TYR A 311 -20.63 -4.49 -5.56
CA TYR A 311 -21.64 -5.53 -5.45
C TYR A 311 -21.57 -6.15 -4.07
N GLU A 312 -22.66 -6.02 -3.30
CA GLU A 312 -22.82 -6.59 -1.98
C GLU A 312 -23.69 -7.84 -2.05
N VAL A 313 -23.29 -8.91 -1.38
CA VAL A 313 -24.04 -10.18 -1.28
C VAL A 313 -23.96 -10.70 0.15
N TRP A 314 -25.06 -11.21 0.71
CA TRP A 314 -25.11 -11.60 2.12
C TRP A 314 -26.03 -12.78 2.46
N ASP A 315 -25.55 -13.63 3.37
CA ASP A 315 -26.30 -14.70 4.02
C ASP A 315 -26.58 -14.28 5.48
N ILE A 316 -27.87 -14.26 5.87
CA ILE A 316 -28.32 -13.90 7.24
C ILE A 316 -28.77 -15.11 8.08
N GLY A 317 -28.46 -16.33 7.64
CA GLY A 317 -28.68 -17.56 8.42
C GLY A 317 -30.12 -18.05 8.50
N GLN A 318 -31.04 -17.53 7.67
CA GLN A 318 -32.47 -17.86 7.74
C GLN A 318 -32.85 -19.22 7.12
N ILE A 319 -31.96 -19.88 6.38
CA ILE A 319 -32.28 -21.09 5.60
C ILE A 319 -31.63 -22.31 6.26
N ASN A 320 -32.47 -23.13 6.88
CA ASN A 320 -32.12 -24.33 7.65
C ASN A 320 -31.84 -25.57 6.76
N ASP A 321 -31.28 -25.36 5.58
CA ASP A 321 -30.82 -26.43 4.67
C ASP A 321 -29.28 -26.40 4.63
N PRO A 322 -28.57 -27.47 5.03
CA PRO A 322 -27.12 -27.52 5.02
C PRO A 322 -26.51 -27.60 3.61
N THR A 323 -27.31 -27.95 2.58
CA THR A 323 -26.88 -28.00 1.17
C THR A 323 -27.03 -26.66 0.45
N PHE A 324 -27.86 -25.77 1.00
CA PHE A 324 -28.10 -24.44 0.46
C PHE A 324 -26.87 -23.55 0.69
N GLY A 325 -26.31 -22.96 -0.37
CA GLY A 325 -25.22 -21.99 -0.27
C GLY A 325 -25.43 -20.82 -1.20
N LEU A 326 -24.71 -19.72 -0.96
CA LEU A 326 -24.89 -18.47 -1.68
C LEU A 326 -24.46 -18.62 -3.13
N TYR A 327 -25.35 -18.32 -4.07
CA TYR A 327 -24.96 -17.89 -5.40
C TYR A 327 -25.55 -16.51 -5.70
N SER A 328 -24.73 -15.65 -6.29
CA SER A 328 -25.09 -14.31 -6.71
C SER A 328 -24.20 -13.87 -7.86
N HIS A 329 -24.84 -13.45 -8.94
CA HIS A 329 -24.21 -13.15 -10.21
C HIS A 329 -24.60 -11.76 -10.67
N ILE A 330 -23.62 -11.07 -11.28
CA ILE A 330 -23.86 -9.80 -11.96
C ILE A 330 -23.54 -9.93 -13.45
N LYS A 331 -24.50 -9.50 -14.25
CA LYS A 331 -24.44 -9.53 -15.71
C LYS A 331 -24.75 -8.15 -16.27
N TRP A 332 -24.35 -7.91 -17.50
CA TRP A 332 -24.59 -6.67 -18.22
C TRP A 332 -25.00 -6.87 -19.68
N ILE A 333 -25.55 -5.80 -20.26
CA ILE A 333 -25.68 -5.60 -21.70
C ILE A 333 -24.98 -4.27 -21.99
N THR A 334 -23.95 -4.28 -22.83
CA THR A 334 -23.22 -3.07 -23.25
C THR A 334 -23.80 -2.54 -24.58
N PRO A 335 -23.48 -1.30 -25.00
CA PRO A 335 -23.99 -0.73 -26.25
C PRO A 335 -23.75 -1.63 -27.49
N SER A 336 -22.54 -2.15 -27.68
CA SER A 336 -22.17 -3.06 -28.77
C SER A 336 -22.89 -4.41 -28.78
N MET A 337 -23.50 -4.82 -27.66
CA MET A 337 -24.31 -6.05 -27.60
C MET A 337 -25.71 -5.88 -28.20
N ARG A 338 -26.17 -4.64 -28.43
CA ARG A 338 -27.52 -4.38 -28.97
C ARG A 338 -27.58 -4.79 -30.45
N PRO A 339 -28.68 -5.42 -30.92
CA PRO A 339 -30.01 -5.47 -30.29
C PRO A 339 -30.25 -6.62 -29.29
N THR A 340 -29.24 -7.41 -28.89
CA THR A 340 -29.48 -8.53 -27.97
C THR A 340 -29.99 -8.06 -26.60
N THR A 341 -30.88 -8.87 -26.02
CA THR A 341 -31.52 -8.63 -24.72
C THR A 341 -31.00 -9.55 -23.61
N THR A 342 -30.06 -10.44 -23.93
CA THR A 342 -29.51 -11.45 -23.02
C THR A 342 -28.30 -10.90 -22.26
N PRO A 343 -28.37 -10.71 -20.93
CA PRO A 343 -27.21 -10.24 -20.16
C PRO A 343 -26.07 -11.28 -20.14
N THR A 344 -24.85 -10.82 -20.37
CA THR A 344 -23.61 -11.60 -20.28
C THR A 344 -22.87 -11.32 -18.97
N PHE A 345 -22.03 -12.25 -18.49
CA PHE A 345 -21.20 -11.97 -17.31
C PHE A 345 -20.23 -10.81 -17.58
N ILE A 346 -19.94 -10.01 -16.56
CA ILE A 346 -18.90 -8.98 -16.65
C ILE A 346 -17.54 -9.71 -16.57
N PRO A 347 -16.74 -9.73 -17.66
CA PRO A 347 -15.61 -10.65 -17.76
C PRO A 347 -14.39 -10.07 -17.05
N ILE A 348 -13.52 -10.96 -16.57
CA ILE A 348 -12.51 -10.63 -15.56
C ILE A 348 -11.46 -9.62 -16.07
N GLU A 349 -11.13 -9.68 -17.35
CA GLU A 349 -10.21 -8.78 -18.05
C GLU A 349 -10.69 -7.31 -18.11
N LYS A 350 -11.97 -7.06 -17.81
CA LYS A 350 -12.55 -5.70 -17.71
C LYS A 350 -12.73 -5.22 -16.26
N LEU A 351 -12.47 -6.06 -15.27
CA LEU A 351 -12.57 -5.74 -13.84
C LEU A 351 -11.19 -5.37 -13.29
N PHE A 352 -11.09 -4.25 -12.57
CA PHE A 352 -9.85 -3.77 -11.98
C PHE A 352 -9.99 -3.42 -10.50
N THR A 353 -8.93 -3.64 -9.71
CA THR A 353 -8.95 -3.48 -8.25
C THR A 353 -8.77 -2.04 -7.73
N THR A 354 -8.39 -1.09 -8.58
CA THR A 354 -8.09 0.31 -8.22
C THR A 354 -8.70 1.28 -9.24
N PRO A 355 -9.12 2.50 -8.83
CA PRO A 355 -9.58 3.53 -9.76
C PRO A 355 -8.44 4.11 -10.60
N ASP A 356 -7.18 3.94 -10.20
CA ASP A 356 -6.03 4.48 -10.92
C ASP A 356 -5.76 3.68 -12.20
N LEU A 357 -6.47 4.06 -13.26
CA LEU A 357 -6.33 3.52 -14.59
C LEU A 357 -5.50 4.42 -15.53
N GLN A 358 -4.81 5.45 -15.04
CA GLN A 358 -3.87 6.23 -15.88
C GLN A 358 -2.71 5.34 -16.34
N GLY A 359 -2.44 5.26 -17.65
CA GLY A 359 -1.48 4.28 -18.20
C GLY A 359 -1.97 2.83 -18.23
N VAL A 360 -3.25 2.57 -18.56
CA VAL A 360 -3.58 1.32 -19.28
C VAL A 360 -3.58 1.72 -20.75
N GLU A 361 -2.55 1.33 -21.50
CA GLU A 361 -2.63 1.36 -22.96
C GLU A 361 -3.58 0.22 -23.41
N GLN A 362 -4.37 0.48 -24.45
CA GLN A 362 -5.50 -0.37 -24.88
C GLN A 362 -5.06 -1.52 -25.78
#